data_AF-A0A7R9YP71-F1
#
_entry.id   AF-A0A7R9YP71-F1
#
_cell.length_a   1.000
_cell.length_b   1.000
_cell.length_c   1.000
_cell.angle_alpha   90.00
_cell.angle_beta   90.00
_cell.angle_gamma   90.00
#
_symmetry.space_group_name_H-M   'P 1'
#
loop_
_entity.id
_entity.type
_entity.pdbx_description
1 polymer ?
#
loop_
_entity_poly.entity_id
_entity_poly.type
_entity_poly.pdbx_seq_one_letter_code
_entity_poly.pdbx_strand_id
1 'polypeptide(L)'
;ALLRMISLHKSRLTTPPSSADPLLPLLLAHYEEQLLMCNALDFNDLLHYMRRALVELPRAAQLAHARWAHVLVDEWQDTDGVMYAIIKELAAPLAAPAPATPAHATPTRSLFVVGDADQS
;
A
#
# COMPACT_ATOMS: atom_id res chain seq x y z
N ALA A 1 3.06 21.76 10.61
CA ALA A 1 2.02 21.35 11.58
C ALA A 1 0.85 20.65 10.90
N LEU A 2 0.10 21.33 10.02
CA LEU A 2 -1.09 20.77 9.34
C LEU A 2 -0.76 19.63 8.34
N LEU A 3 0.14 19.83 7.37
CA LEU A 3 0.50 18.79 6.38
C LEU A 3 0.99 17.48 7.02
N ARG A 4 1.70 17.58 8.16
CA ARG A 4 2.13 16.40 8.93
C ARG A 4 0.94 15.63 9.50
N MET A 5 -0.09 16.33 9.99
CA MET A 5 -1.31 15.69 10.48
C MET A 5 -2.09 15.01 9.35
N ILE A 6 -2.15 15.63 8.17
CA ILE A 6 -2.75 15.04 6.97
C ILE A 6 -2.01 13.76 6.58
N SER A 7 -0.68 13.82 6.48
CA SER A 7 0.13 12.66 6.12
C SER A 7 0.02 11.52 7.14
N LEU A 8 0.04 11.82 8.45
CA LEU A 8 -0.16 10.83 9.51
C LEU A 8 -1.56 10.19 9.48
N HIS A 9 -2.58 10.95 9.11
CA HIS A 9 -3.93 10.42 8.96
C HIS A 9 -4.01 9.46 7.78
N LYS A 10 -3.46 9.86 6.62
CA LYS A 10 -3.44 9.02 5.42
C LYS A 10 -2.60 7.76 5.60
N SER A 11 -1.44 7.82 6.24
CA SER A 11 -0.55 6.64 6.41
C SER A 11 -1.17 5.53 7.28
N ARG A 12 -2.07 5.89 8.21
CA ARG A 12 -2.70 4.94 9.13
C ARG A 12 -3.94 4.25 8.57
N LEU A 13 -4.38 4.58 7.35
CA LEU A 13 -5.63 4.07 6.76
C LEU A 13 -6.88 4.31 7.64
N THR A 14 -6.83 5.25 8.58
CA THR A 14 -7.97 5.53 9.46
C THR A 14 -8.99 6.36 8.70
N THR A 15 -10.22 5.89 8.55
CA THR A 15 -11.36 6.71 8.12
C THR A 15 -12.56 6.39 9.01
N PRO A 16 -13.21 7.37 9.68
CA PRO A 16 -12.91 8.81 9.69
C PRO A 16 -11.67 9.17 10.55
N PRO A 17 -11.12 10.39 10.41
CA PRO A 17 -10.11 10.91 11.33
C PRO A 17 -10.65 10.90 12.76
N SER A 18 -10.09 10.05 13.62
CA SER A 18 -10.28 10.15 15.06
C SER A 18 -9.46 11.33 15.55
N SER A 19 -10.08 12.51 15.64
CA SER A 19 -9.44 13.72 16.16
C SER A 19 -10.28 14.37 17.24
N ALA A 20 -9.61 14.86 18.29
CA ALA A 20 -10.22 15.71 19.31
C ALA A 20 -10.59 17.10 18.76
N ASP A 21 -9.97 17.52 17.66
CA ASP A 21 -10.26 18.78 16.97
C ASP A 21 -11.37 18.59 15.93
N PRO A 22 -12.52 19.25 16.06
CA PRO A 22 -13.63 19.14 15.11
C PRO A 22 -13.37 19.83 13.76
N LEU A 23 -12.35 20.69 13.64
CA LEU A 23 -12.00 21.35 12.38
C LEU A 23 -11.13 20.48 11.47
N LEU A 24 -10.43 19.49 12.02
CA LEU A 24 -9.52 18.65 11.24
C LEU A 24 -10.22 17.86 10.11
N PRO A 25 -11.39 17.23 10.31
CA PRO A 25 -12.10 16.56 9.23
C PRO A 25 -12.50 17.51 8.10
N LEU A 26 -12.91 18.74 8.44
CA LEU A 26 -13.29 19.77 7.45
C LEU A 26 -12.08 20.23 6.64
N LEU A 27 -10.94 20.47 7.30
CA LEU A 27 -9.70 20.84 6.63
C LEU A 27 -9.17 19.72 5.73
N LEU A 28 -9.24 18.47 6.18
CA LEU A 28 -8.89 17.30 5.38
C LEU A 28 -9.77 17.23 4.13
N ALA A 29 -11.09 17.32 4.28
CA ALA A 29 -12.01 17.28 3.15
C ALA A 29 -11.72 18.38 2.13
N HIS A 30 -11.48 19.61 2.59
CA HIS A 30 -11.14 20.72 1.70
C HIS A 30 -9.78 20.51 1.00
N TYR A 31 -8.78 19.99 1.71
CA TYR A 31 -7.48 19.66 1.11
C TYR A 31 -7.61 18.60 0.00
N GLU A 32 -8.35 17.51 0.24
CA GLU A 32 -8.60 16.48 -0.78
C GLU A 32 -9.35 17.05 -1.99
N GLU A 33 -10.34 17.93 -1.76
CA GLU A 33 -11.07 18.59 -2.83
C GLU A 33 -10.14 19.43 -3.72
N GLN A 34 -9.23 20.20 -3.11
CA GLN A 34 -8.27 21.00 -3.87
C GLN A 34 -7.29 20.14 -4.69
N LEU A 35 -6.82 19.01 -4.13
CA LEU A 35 -6.01 18.05 -4.88
C LEU A 35 -6.76 17.50 -6.09
N LEU A 36 -8.02 17.10 -5.89
CA LEU A 36 -8.87 16.57 -6.96
C LEU A 36 -9.12 17.60 -8.06
N MET A 37 -9.42 18.85 -7.70
CA MET A 37 -9.62 19.94 -8.67
C MET A 37 -8.38 20.21 -9.51
N CYS A 38 -7.20 20.02 -8.93
CA CYS A 38 -5.92 20.18 -9.63
C CYS A 38 -5.47 18.91 -10.38
N ASN A 39 -6.22 17.80 -10.31
CA ASN A 39 -5.77 16.48 -10.73
C ASN A 39 -4.37 16.13 -10.19
N ALA A 40 -4.14 16.47 -8.92
CA ALA A 40 -2.88 16.30 -8.20
C ALA A 40 -2.98 15.14 -7.21
N LEU A 41 -1.83 14.54 -6.90
CA LEU A 41 -1.68 13.49 -5.90
C LEU A 41 -0.56 13.88 -4.93
N ASP A 42 -0.77 13.65 -3.64
CA ASP A 42 0.33 13.69 -2.67
C ASP A 42 1.01 12.32 -2.52
N PHE A 43 2.08 12.26 -1.74
CA PHE A 43 2.86 11.02 -1.56
C PHE A 43 2.04 9.88 -0.96
N ASN A 44 1.12 10.17 -0.03
CA ASN A 44 0.30 9.14 0.58
C ASN A 44 -0.73 8.61 -0.43
N ASP A 45 -1.26 9.48 -1.30
CA ASP A 45 -2.17 9.07 -2.36
C ASP A 45 -1.51 8.08 -3.32
N LEU A 46 -0.23 8.28 -3.67
CA LEU A 46 0.51 7.34 -4.52
C LEU A 46 0.52 5.92 -3.93
N LEU A 47 0.75 5.79 -2.62
CA LEU A 47 0.74 4.51 -1.92
C LEU A 47 -0.67 3.92 -1.86
N HIS A 48 -1.68 4.73 -1.54
CA HIS A 48 -3.07 4.27 -1.51
C HIS A 48 -3.55 3.78 -2.87
N TYR A 49 -3.29 4.54 -3.94
CA TYR A 49 -3.67 4.13 -5.29
C TYR A 49 -2.91 2.89 -5.75
N MET A 50 -1.64 2.73 -5.37
CA MET A 50 -0.90 1.49 -5.63
C MET A 50 -1.57 0.29 -4.94
N ARG A 51 -1.87 0.42 -3.64
CA ARG A 51 -2.59 -0.64 -2.91
C ARG A 51 -3.92 -0.96 -3.57
N ARG A 52 -4.72 0.06 -3.90
CA ARG A 52 -6.02 -0.11 -4.57
C ARG A 52 -5.86 -0.81 -5.92
N ALA A 53 -4.86 -0.45 -6.72
CA ALA A 53 -4.60 -1.12 -7.99
C ALA A 53 -4.29 -2.62 -7.79
N LEU A 54 -3.48 -2.97 -6.78
CA LEU A 54 -3.17 -4.38 -6.48
C LEU A 54 -4.39 -5.17 -5.99
N VAL A 55 -5.28 -4.55 -5.21
CA VAL A 55 -6.43 -5.25 -4.60
C VAL A 55 -7.66 -5.27 -5.52
N GLU A 56 -7.97 -4.14 -6.15
CA GLU A 56 -9.22 -3.93 -6.89
C GLU A 56 -9.09 -4.28 -8.38
N LEU A 57 -7.87 -4.29 -8.96
CA LEU A 57 -7.65 -4.51 -10.40
C LEU A 57 -6.85 -5.79 -10.65
N PRO A 58 -7.51 -6.93 -10.98
CA PRO A 58 -6.84 -8.22 -11.18
C PRO A 58 -5.71 -8.19 -12.21
N ARG A 59 -5.86 -7.38 -13.27
CA ARG A 59 -4.84 -7.23 -14.30
C ARG A 59 -3.58 -6.54 -13.76
N ALA A 60 -3.73 -5.53 -12.90
CA ALA A 60 -2.59 -4.84 -12.29
C ALA A 60 -1.84 -5.78 -11.34
N ALA A 61 -2.57 -6.54 -10.53
CA ALA A 61 -1.99 -7.58 -9.68
C ALA A 61 -1.21 -8.61 -10.50
N GLN A 62 -1.80 -9.17 -11.56
CA GLN A 62 -1.15 -10.14 -12.44
C GLN A 62 0.13 -9.58 -13.07
N LEU A 63 0.11 -8.33 -13.55
CA LEU A 63 1.30 -7.67 -14.10
C LEU A 63 2.39 -7.50 -13.05
N ALA A 64 2.03 -7.05 -11.84
CA ALA A 64 2.95 -6.90 -10.73
C ALA A 64 3.56 -8.26 -10.33
N HIS A 65 2.73 -9.30 -10.25
CA HIS A 65 3.10 -10.66 -9.86
C HIS A 65 4.01 -11.33 -10.90
N ALA A 66 3.75 -11.10 -12.20
CA ALA A 66 4.61 -11.58 -13.28
C ALA A 66 5.96 -10.84 -13.33
N ARG A 67 5.99 -9.57 -12.92
CA ARG A 67 7.18 -8.74 -12.93
C ARG A 67 8.08 -8.97 -11.71
N TRP A 68 7.50 -9.09 -10.53
CA TRP A 68 8.21 -9.17 -9.25
C TRP A 68 7.96 -10.52 -8.57
N ALA A 69 8.65 -11.55 -9.06
CA ALA A 69 8.62 -12.88 -8.44
C ALA A 69 9.28 -12.88 -7.05
N HIS A 70 10.34 -12.09 -6.87
CA HIS A 70 11.08 -11.96 -5.63
C HIS A 70 11.07 -10.50 -5.17
N VAL A 71 10.61 -10.26 -3.95
CA VAL A 71 10.52 -8.93 -3.34
C VAL A 71 11.51 -8.86 -2.19
N LEU A 72 12.39 -7.85 -2.23
CA LEU A 72 13.34 -7.55 -1.17
C LEU A 72 12.95 -6.20 -0.57
N VAL A 73 12.77 -6.14 0.75
CA VAL A 73 12.43 -4.92 1.47
C VAL A 73 13.51 -4.66 2.51
N ASP A 74 14.10 -3.48 2.46
CA ASP A 74 15.04 -2.98 3.45
C ASP A 74 14.33 -2.03 4.40
N GLU A 75 14.96 -1.70 5.53
CA GLU A 75 14.43 -0.79 6.56
C GLU A 75 12.99 -1.13 6.98
N TRP A 76 12.72 -2.43 7.18
CA TRP A 76 11.39 -2.93 7.50
C TRP A 76 10.77 -2.26 8.74
N GLN A 77 11.60 -1.86 9.70
CA GLN A 77 11.17 -1.20 10.93
C GLN A 77 10.43 0.13 10.68
N ASP A 78 10.70 0.81 9.55
CA ASP A 78 10.05 2.07 9.18
C ASP A 78 8.77 1.90 8.33
N THR A 79 8.33 0.65 8.12
CA THR A 79 7.19 0.34 7.26
C THR A 79 5.85 0.64 7.93
N ASP A 80 5.06 1.55 7.36
CA ASP A 80 3.68 1.84 7.78
C ASP A 80 2.63 0.84 7.26
N GLY A 81 1.38 1.02 7.69
CA GLY A 81 0.29 0.08 7.37
C GLY A 81 -0.06 -0.01 5.89
N VAL A 82 0.08 1.07 5.12
CA VAL A 82 -0.19 1.06 3.67
C VAL A 82 0.94 0.34 2.95
N MET A 83 2.19 0.65 3.31
CA MET A 83 3.37 0.01 2.73
C MET A 83 3.38 -1.50 3.01
N TYR A 84 3.07 -1.90 4.25
CA TYR A 84 2.87 -3.30 4.62
C TYR A 84 1.82 -3.98 3.73
N ALA A 85 0.66 -3.33 3.54
CA ALA A 85 -0.42 -3.88 2.72
C ALA A 85 0.01 -4.08 1.26
N ILE A 86 0.74 -3.13 0.67
CA ILE A 86 1.30 -3.25 -0.68
C ILE A 86 2.26 -4.45 -0.75
N ILE A 87 3.21 -4.54 0.16
CA ILE A 87 4.23 -5.60 0.18
C ILE A 87 3.56 -6.98 0.33
N LYS A 88 2.53 -7.06 1.17
CA LYS A 88 1.73 -8.28 1.33
C LYS A 88 1.05 -8.70 0.03
N GLU A 89 0.41 -7.79 -0.70
CA GLU A 89 -0.22 -8.10 -1.99
C GLU A 89 0.82 -8.45 -3.07
N LEU A 90 2.00 -7.82 -3.03
CA LEU A 90 3.13 -8.14 -3.92
C LEU A 90 3.81 -9.47 -3.59
N ALA A 91 3.65 -10.00 -2.39
CA ALA A 91 4.19 -11.30 -1.98
C ALA A 91 3.14 -12.42 -1.98
N ALA A 92 1.85 -12.08 -2.09
CA ALA A 92 0.76 -13.03 -2.01
C ALA A 92 0.89 -14.14 -3.08
N PRO A 93 0.61 -15.41 -2.75
CA PRO A 93 0.60 -16.46 -3.76
C PRO A 93 -0.47 -16.15 -4.82
N LEU A 94 -0.18 -16.43 -6.09
CA LEU A 94 -1.22 -16.47 -7.11
C LEU A 94 -2.24 -17.52 -6.67
N ALA A 95 -3.54 -17.18 -6.68
CA ALA A 95 -4.59 -18.16 -6.43
C ALA A 95 -4.30 -19.38 -7.31
N ALA A 96 -4.15 -20.56 -6.67
CA ALA A 96 -3.72 -21.75 -7.37
C ALA A 96 -4.64 -21.98 -8.58
N PRO A 97 -4.09 -22.22 -9.78
CA PRO A 97 -4.94 -22.70 -10.87
C PRO A 97 -5.64 -23.98 -10.38
N ALA A 98 -6.92 -24.14 -10.74
CA ALA A 98 -7.67 -25.40 -10.56
C ALA A 98 -6.76 -26.59 -10.89
N PRO A 99 -6.85 -27.73 -10.16
CA PRO A 99 -5.79 -28.72 -10.04
C PRO A 99 -5.24 -29.11 -11.42
N ALA A 100 -4.15 -28.46 -11.81
CA ALA A 100 -3.49 -28.68 -13.07
C ALA A 100 -2.39 -29.72 -12.82
N THR A 101 -2.33 -30.66 -13.75
CA THR A 101 -1.36 -31.74 -13.92
C THR A 101 0.05 -31.35 -13.44
N PRO A 102 0.79 -32.24 -12.73
CA PRO A 102 1.99 -31.89 -11.94
C PRO A 102 3.26 -31.50 -12.75
N ALA A 103 3.11 -30.93 -13.94
CA ALA A 103 4.21 -30.68 -14.87
C ALA A 103 4.61 -29.19 -15.01
N HIS A 104 3.86 -28.24 -14.45
CA HIS A 104 4.26 -26.82 -14.44
C HIS A 104 4.47 -26.38 -13.00
N ALA A 105 5.74 -26.34 -12.57
CA ALA A 105 6.12 -25.71 -11.32
C ALA A 105 5.62 -24.25 -11.35
N THR A 106 4.61 -23.94 -10.54
CA THR A 106 4.15 -22.57 -10.35
C THR A 106 5.37 -21.71 -9.99
N PRO A 107 5.60 -20.57 -10.65
CA PRO A 107 6.74 -19.72 -10.34
C PRO A 107 6.74 -19.42 -8.84
N THR A 108 7.81 -19.83 -8.16
CA THR A 108 7.97 -19.63 -6.73
C THR A 108 8.17 -18.16 -6.47
N ARG A 109 7.29 -17.59 -5.66
CA ARG A 109 7.40 -16.19 -5.22
C ARG A 109 8.01 -16.15 -3.83
N SER A 110 8.83 -15.14 -3.57
CA SER A 110 9.48 -14.99 -2.25
C SER A 110 9.52 -13.55 -1.78
N LEU A 111 9.42 -13.38 -0.47
CA LEU A 111 9.63 -12.12 0.22
C LEU A 111 10.84 -12.28 1.15
N PHE A 112 11.77 -11.34 1.07
CA PHE A 112 12.89 -11.21 1.98
C PHE A 112 12.86 -9.80 2.57
N VAL A 113 12.87 -9.70 3.90
CA VAL A 113 12.82 -8.42 4.61
C VAL A 113 14.02 -8.29 5.52
N VAL A 114 14.59 -7.09 5.57
CA VAL A 114 15.69 -6.69 6.44
C VAL A 114 15.24 -5.49 7.25
N GLY A 115 15.59 -5.47 8.53
CA GLY A 115 15.35 -4.34 9.41
C GLY A 115 15.92 -4.56 10.80
N ASP A 116 16.06 -3.48 11.56
CA ASP A 116 16.53 -3.47 12.94
C ASP A 116 15.48 -2.79 13.83
N ALA A 117 14.95 -3.54 14.80
CA ALA A 117 13.90 -3.06 15.68
C ALA A 117 14.37 -1.95 16.63
N ASP A 118 15.68 -1.86 16.90
CA ASP A 118 16.26 -0.86 17.80
C ASP A 118 16.55 0.49 17.08
N GLN A 119 16.26 0.59 15.78
CA GLN A 119 16.53 1.77 14.94
C GLN A 119 15.28 2.54 14.45
N SER A 120 14.09 2.27 15.01
CA SER A 120 12.84 3.00 14.71
C SER A 120 12.63 4.29 15.51
#